data_AF-A0A5S9CYD7-F1
#
_entry.id   AF-A0A5S9CYD7-F1
#
_cell.length_a   1.000
_cell.length_b   1.000
_cell.length_c   1.000
_cell.angle_alpha   90.00
_cell.angle_beta   90.00
_cell.angle_gamma   90.00
#
_symmetry.space_group_name_H-M   'P 1'
#
loop_
_entity.id
_entity.type
_entity.pdbx_description
1 polymer ?
#
loop_
_entity_poly.entity_id
_entity_poly.type
_entity_poly.pdbx_seq_one_letter_code
_entity_poly.pdbx_strand_id
1 'polypeptide(L)'
;MTSIFDRLYDHTLADLGALDAPYDTGHLSRTAALAGRIAEESGLAAGTARCAAHLYHRFRLPGARDAPAGTRDSALDFLTRSGVPGELHRDLLTVVGPGSPAAETPYRAAVLDAERIDAMGAAGLQRALTGEGLPWHPDGPAAGRPRPAPPELYEELVRAERELLTEPARRLAADRMDLVHRLAADYRTEAELGRLPGEPDPGPAAATRVDWDPKSGFLQAVFDAPATGPLVRIGYRGEVWLTFDETDRLLGIDLHNAPPALVALLPPAQQHRYFWHSTARGDGVAWWADHATGHAWITAAPGLAHHRATAVTDIEVGTRTDRPAVLRLHVQANP
;
A
#
# COMPACT_ATOMS: atom_id res chain seq x y z
N MET A 1 -24.55 7.78 24.55
CA MET A 1 -23.52 8.74 25.03
C MET A 1 -22.37 8.68 24.06
N THR A 2 -22.01 9.80 23.42
CA THR A 2 -20.85 9.91 22.52
C THR A 2 -19.56 9.77 23.34
N SER A 3 -18.57 9.03 22.85
CA SER A 3 -17.32 8.83 23.60
C SER A 3 -16.45 10.09 23.60
N ILE A 4 -15.44 10.17 24.48
CA ILE A 4 -14.46 11.27 24.46
C ILE A 4 -13.69 11.28 23.13
N PHE A 5 -13.42 10.10 22.56
CA PHE A 5 -12.70 9.98 21.29
C PHE A 5 -13.51 10.51 20.12
N ASP A 6 -14.81 10.19 20.06
CA ASP A 6 -15.70 10.69 19.02
C ASP A 6 -15.76 12.22 19.08
N ARG A 7 -15.87 12.83 20.27
CA ARG A 7 -15.85 14.29 20.42
C ARG A 7 -14.53 14.93 19.99
N LEU A 8 -13.40 14.32 20.33
CA LEU A 8 -12.08 14.82 19.89
C LEU A 8 -11.95 14.73 18.37
N TYR A 9 -12.36 13.61 17.78
CA TYR A 9 -12.35 13.40 16.34
C TYR A 9 -13.25 14.43 15.63
N ASP A 10 -14.49 14.59 16.09
CA ASP A 10 -15.47 15.53 15.51
C ASP A 10 -14.97 16.98 15.58
N HIS A 11 -14.37 17.40 16.71
CA HIS A 11 -13.79 18.73 16.82
C HIS A 11 -12.56 18.90 15.91
N THR A 12 -11.67 17.91 15.82
CA THR A 12 -10.53 17.95 14.89
C THR A 12 -11.01 18.03 13.44
N LEU A 13 -12.08 17.32 13.07
CA LEU A 13 -12.67 17.39 11.73
C LEU A 13 -13.33 18.75 11.47
N ALA A 14 -14.03 19.32 12.44
CA ALA A 14 -14.61 20.65 12.31
C ALA A 14 -13.53 21.73 12.08
N ASP A 15 -12.42 21.63 12.83
CA ASP A 15 -11.25 22.50 12.66
C ASP A 15 -10.59 22.32 11.28
N LEU A 16 -10.52 21.09 10.77
CA LEU A 16 -10.02 20.78 9.42
C LEU A 16 -10.93 21.32 8.32
N GLY A 17 -12.24 21.14 8.44
CA GLY A 17 -13.22 21.62 7.48
C GLY A 17 -13.20 23.15 7.33
N ALA A 18 -12.86 23.87 8.40
CA ALA A 18 -12.69 25.33 8.37
C ALA A 18 -11.48 25.79 7.55
N LEU A 19 -10.51 24.91 7.27
CA LEU A 19 -9.30 25.23 6.50
C LEU A 19 -9.46 24.97 4.98
N ASP A 20 -10.62 24.46 4.54
CA ASP A 20 -10.91 24.11 3.14
C ASP A 20 -9.79 23.29 2.47
N ALA A 21 -9.14 22.42 3.26
CA ALA A 21 -8.01 21.62 2.83
C ALA A 21 -8.43 20.14 2.73
N PRO A 22 -8.20 19.46 1.60
CA PRO A 22 -8.38 18.01 1.52
C PRO A 22 -7.39 17.34 2.48
N TYR A 23 -7.90 16.75 3.55
CA TYR A 23 -7.11 16.07 4.57
C TYR A 23 -7.56 14.61 4.67
N ASP A 24 -6.62 13.67 4.71
CA ASP A 24 -6.92 12.26 4.92
C ASP A 24 -7.49 12.08 6.34
N THR A 25 -8.83 12.04 6.46
CA THR A 25 -9.49 11.82 7.74
C THR A 25 -9.24 10.40 8.27
N GLY A 26 -8.98 9.45 7.37
CA GLY A 26 -8.58 8.09 7.73
C GLY A 26 -7.23 8.05 8.43
N HIS A 27 -6.28 8.91 8.05
CA HIS A 27 -4.98 9.06 8.73
C HIS A 27 -5.16 9.38 10.22
N LEU A 28 -6.08 10.30 10.57
CA LEU A 28 -6.36 10.64 11.97
C LEU A 28 -6.78 9.41 12.79
N SER A 29 -7.73 8.63 12.27
CA SER A 29 -8.25 7.44 12.96
C SER A 29 -7.19 6.34 13.07
N ARG A 30 -6.43 6.09 11.99
CA ARG A 30 -5.37 5.07 11.98
C ARG A 30 -4.22 5.42 12.91
N THR A 31 -3.73 6.67 12.87
CA THR A 31 -2.66 7.13 13.76
C THR A 31 -3.10 7.14 15.21
N ALA A 32 -4.33 7.55 15.53
CA ALA A 32 -4.85 7.46 16.90
C ALA A 32 -4.93 5.99 17.37
N ALA A 33 -5.44 5.08 16.55
CA ALA A 33 -5.51 3.66 16.88
C ALA A 33 -4.11 3.06 17.12
N LEU A 34 -3.14 3.37 16.26
CA LEU A 34 -1.74 2.95 16.38
C LEU A 34 -1.09 3.51 17.66
N ALA A 35 -1.28 4.79 17.96
CA ALA A 35 -0.74 5.41 19.18
C ALA A 35 -1.31 4.73 20.43
N GLY A 36 -2.62 4.43 20.43
CA GLY A 36 -3.27 3.66 21.50
C GLY A 36 -2.66 2.28 21.70
N ARG A 37 -2.42 1.54 20.61
CA ARG A 37 -1.80 0.20 20.66
C ARG A 37 -0.36 0.25 21.16
N ILE A 38 0.46 1.17 20.64
CA ILE A 38 1.85 1.33 21.05
C ILE A 38 1.92 1.69 22.54
N ALA A 39 1.02 2.56 23.01
CA ALA A 39 0.94 2.94 24.41
C ALA A 39 0.54 1.76 25.31
N GLU A 40 -0.47 0.99 24.92
CA GLU A 40 -0.90 -0.22 25.65
C GLU A 40 0.22 -1.25 25.77
N GLU A 41 0.89 -1.57 24.66
CA GLU A 41 2.04 -2.47 24.66
C GLU A 41 3.25 -1.91 25.44
N SER A 42 3.29 -0.60 25.70
CA SER A 42 4.28 0.07 26.56
C SER A 42 3.84 0.19 28.03
N GLY A 43 2.68 -0.36 28.42
CA GLY A 43 2.14 -0.27 29.78
C GLY A 43 1.51 1.08 30.13
N LEU A 44 1.09 1.87 29.12
CA LEU A 44 0.44 3.16 29.27
C LEU A 44 -1.06 3.07 29.00
N ALA A 45 -1.81 4.12 29.35
CA ALA A 45 -3.24 4.17 29.05
C ALA A 45 -3.47 4.44 27.55
N ALA A 46 -3.97 3.44 26.82
CA ALA A 46 -4.28 3.53 25.39
C ALA A 46 -5.18 4.73 25.05
N GLY A 47 -6.14 5.03 25.92
CA GLY A 47 -7.05 6.17 25.74
C GLY A 47 -6.33 7.51 25.74
N THR A 48 -5.40 7.73 26.67
CA THR A 48 -4.62 8.97 26.71
C THR A 48 -3.77 9.15 25.45
N ALA A 49 -3.17 8.07 24.92
CA ALA A 49 -2.41 8.12 23.68
C ALA A 49 -3.26 8.44 22.43
N ARG A 50 -4.48 7.90 22.35
CA ARG A 50 -5.45 8.24 21.31
C ARG A 50 -5.82 9.72 21.35
N CYS A 51 -6.11 10.25 22.55
CA CYS A 51 -6.37 11.68 22.73
C CYS A 51 -5.16 12.54 22.29
N ALA A 52 -3.95 12.09 22.66
CA ALA A 52 -2.71 12.78 22.29
C ALA A 52 -2.49 12.83 20.78
N ALA A 53 -2.84 11.77 20.03
CA ALA A 53 -2.72 11.75 18.57
C ALA A 53 -3.64 12.79 17.90
N HIS A 54 -4.92 12.88 18.32
CA HIS A 54 -5.84 13.90 17.79
C HIS A 54 -5.34 15.32 18.07
N LEU A 55 -4.86 15.55 19.30
CA LEU A 55 -4.27 16.83 19.69
C LEU A 55 -3.04 17.15 18.82
N TYR A 56 -2.14 16.18 18.64
CA TYR A 56 -0.94 16.35 17.80
C TYR A 56 -1.27 16.79 16.37
N HIS A 57 -2.21 16.11 15.69
CA HIS A 57 -2.57 16.45 14.32
C HIS A 57 -3.19 17.84 14.20
N ARG A 58 -4.06 18.24 15.13
CA ARG A 58 -4.65 19.59 15.17
C ARG A 58 -3.59 20.69 15.14
N PHE A 59 -2.48 20.50 15.87
CA PHE A 59 -1.41 21.49 15.95
C PHE A 59 -0.36 21.36 14.83
N ARG A 60 -0.52 20.40 13.91
CA ARG A 60 0.29 20.29 12.69
C ARG A 60 -0.45 20.72 11.42
N LEU A 61 -1.72 21.13 11.54
CA LEU A 61 -2.49 21.64 10.42
C LEU A 61 -1.81 22.87 9.79
N PRO A 62 -1.94 23.09 8.47
CA PRO A 62 -1.50 24.31 7.81
C PRO A 62 -2.06 25.56 8.51
N GLY A 63 -1.22 26.58 8.73
CA GLY A 63 -1.59 27.80 9.46
C GLY A 63 -1.61 27.68 10.99
N ALA A 64 -1.60 26.47 11.56
CA ALA A 64 -1.52 26.29 13.02
C ALA A 64 -0.12 26.58 13.58
N ARG A 65 0.93 26.43 12.77
CA ARG A 65 2.33 26.69 13.16
C ARG A 65 2.67 28.17 13.28
N ASP A 66 1.99 29.02 12.52
CA ASP A 66 2.23 30.46 12.47
C ASP A 66 1.43 31.24 13.52
N ALA A 67 0.65 30.56 14.36
CA ALA A 67 -0.07 31.15 15.50
C ALA A 67 0.86 31.19 16.74
N PRO A 68 1.60 32.30 16.98
CA PRO A 68 2.83 32.26 17.80
C PRO A 68 2.60 32.36 19.32
N ALA A 69 1.37 32.57 19.80
CA ALA A 69 1.14 33.07 21.16
C ALA A 69 0.16 32.26 22.04
N GLY A 70 -0.34 31.11 21.60
CA GLY A 70 -1.44 30.44 22.33
C GLY A 70 -1.55 28.93 22.19
N THR A 71 -0.50 28.21 21.78
CA THR A 71 -0.60 26.76 21.53
C THR A 71 -1.02 25.95 22.75
N ARG A 72 -0.51 26.31 23.95
CA ARG A 72 -0.91 25.64 25.19
C ARG A 72 -2.33 25.97 25.62
N ASP A 73 -2.72 27.24 25.58
CA ASP A 73 -4.06 27.67 26.00
C ASP A 73 -5.14 27.22 25.00
N SER A 74 -4.83 27.28 23.71
CA SER A 74 -5.67 26.70 22.64
C SER A 74 -5.80 25.19 22.77
N ALA A 75 -4.72 24.49 23.11
CA ALA A 75 -4.77 23.05 23.36
C ALA A 75 -5.63 22.76 24.59
N LEU A 76 -5.48 23.54 25.67
CA LEU A 76 -6.27 23.39 26.89
C LEU A 76 -7.77 23.65 26.63
N ASP A 77 -8.10 24.70 25.88
CA ASP A 77 -9.46 25.02 25.44
C ASP A 77 -10.05 23.89 24.59
N PHE A 78 -9.28 23.37 23.62
CA PHE A 78 -9.68 22.22 22.80
C PHE A 78 -9.96 20.97 23.64
N LEU A 79 -9.08 20.63 24.59
CA LEU A 79 -9.27 19.50 25.51
C LEU A 79 -10.50 19.70 26.39
N THR A 80 -10.71 20.91 26.90
CA THR A 80 -11.85 21.27 27.76
C THR A 80 -13.17 21.14 27.00
N ARG A 81 -13.30 21.75 25.82
CA ARG A 81 -14.51 21.66 24.99
C ARG A 81 -14.80 20.24 24.52
N SER A 82 -13.78 19.42 24.31
CA SER A 82 -13.92 18.01 23.97
C SER A 82 -14.33 17.13 25.16
N GLY A 83 -14.41 17.71 26.37
CA GLY A 83 -14.76 17.00 27.59
C GLY A 83 -13.71 15.98 28.02
N VAL A 84 -12.43 16.27 27.75
CA VAL A 84 -11.30 15.48 28.25
C VAL A 84 -11.14 15.79 29.75
N PRO A 85 -11.05 14.77 30.62
CA PRO A 85 -10.84 14.98 32.05
C PRO A 85 -9.60 15.82 32.36
N GLY A 86 -9.71 16.75 33.29
CA GLY A 86 -8.67 17.73 33.63
C GLY A 86 -7.37 17.09 34.10
N GLU A 87 -7.46 15.94 34.77
CA GLU A 87 -6.31 15.15 35.22
C GLU A 87 -5.42 14.66 34.07
N LEU A 88 -5.96 14.53 32.85
CA LEU A 88 -5.19 14.11 31.65
C LEU A 88 -4.53 15.29 30.93
N HIS A 89 -4.94 16.54 31.21
CA HIS A 89 -4.49 17.71 30.43
C HIS A 89 -2.98 17.89 30.54
N ARG A 90 -2.39 17.66 31.71
CA ARG A 90 -0.94 17.77 31.91
C ARG A 90 -0.18 16.88 30.93
N ASP A 91 -0.55 15.61 30.84
CA ASP A 91 0.14 14.63 30.01
C ASP A 91 -0.07 14.92 28.52
N LEU A 92 -1.29 15.27 28.12
CA LEU A 92 -1.63 15.57 26.73
C LEU A 92 -0.93 16.83 26.21
N LEU A 93 -0.81 17.87 27.04
CA LEU A 93 -0.13 19.11 26.65
C LEU A 93 1.38 18.91 26.40
N THR A 94 1.97 17.81 26.86
CA THR A 94 3.38 17.49 26.55
C THR A 94 3.60 17.12 25.08
N VAL A 95 2.55 16.76 24.36
CA VAL A 95 2.62 16.30 22.96
C VAL A 95 2.67 17.46 21.95
N VAL A 96 2.25 18.67 22.34
CA VAL A 96 2.10 19.84 21.44
C VAL A 96 2.94 21.07 21.82
N GLY A 97 3.93 20.90 22.71
CA GLY A 97 4.79 22.01 23.17
C GLY A 97 5.97 22.33 22.24
N PRO A 98 6.23 23.63 21.91
CA PRO A 98 7.45 24.03 21.23
C PRO A 98 8.68 23.73 22.11
N GLY A 99 9.75 23.22 21.49
CA GLY A 99 11.02 22.97 22.18
C GLY A 99 11.06 21.77 23.12
N SER A 100 9.96 21.03 23.30
CA SER A 100 10.03 19.75 24.00
C SER A 100 10.73 18.74 23.05
N PRO A 101 11.85 18.12 23.45
CA PRO A 101 12.49 17.05 22.69
C PRO A 101 11.49 15.92 22.43
N ALA A 102 11.54 15.35 21.23
CA ALA A 102 10.67 14.26 20.79
C ALA A 102 10.62 13.04 21.74
N ALA A 103 11.60 12.90 22.64
CA ALA A 103 11.82 11.75 23.51
C ALA A 103 11.40 11.94 24.98
N GLU A 104 10.87 13.09 25.40
CA GLU A 104 10.69 13.35 26.84
C GLU A 104 9.45 12.72 27.48
N THR A 105 8.41 12.36 26.72
CA THR A 105 7.22 11.70 27.29
C THR A 105 6.80 10.44 26.54
N PRO A 106 6.41 9.37 27.26
CA PRO A 106 6.01 8.11 26.64
C PRO A 106 4.82 8.24 25.66
N TYR A 107 3.85 9.12 25.94
CA TYR A 107 2.72 9.37 25.04
C TYR A 107 3.14 10.08 23.75
N ARG A 108 4.07 11.04 23.83
CA ARG A 108 4.60 11.69 22.62
C ARG A 108 5.38 10.72 21.76
N ALA A 109 6.20 9.86 22.37
CA ALA A 109 6.92 8.81 21.65
C ALA A 109 5.94 7.89 20.90
N ALA A 110 4.87 7.44 21.56
CA ALA A 110 3.84 6.61 20.93
C ALA A 110 3.15 7.30 19.75
N VAL A 111 2.84 8.60 19.86
CA VAL A 111 2.21 9.37 18.77
C VAL A 111 3.17 9.57 17.59
N LEU A 112 4.43 9.90 17.86
CA LEU A 112 5.43 10.09 16.81
C LEU A 112 5.76 8.78 16.09
N ASP A 113 5.79 7.66 16.81
CA ASP A 113 5.94 6.35 16.20
C ASP A 113 4.72 5.96 15.37
N ALA A 114 3.52 6.22 15.86
CA ALA A 114 2.28 5.95 15.14
C ALA A 114 2.18 6.74 13.82
N GLU A 115 2.64 8.00 13.81
CA GLU A 115 2.69 8.82 12.60
C GLU A 115 3.65 8.23 11.56
N ARG A 116 4.86 7.87 11.99
CA ARG A 116 5.86 7.22 11.13
C ARG A 116 5.36 5.87 10.59
N ILE A 117 4.74 5.07 11.44
CA ILE A 117 4.20 3.75 11.08
C ILE A 117 3.03 3.87 10.10
N ASP A 118 2.18 4.90 10.20
CA ASP A 118 1.10 5.13 9.21
C ASP A 118 1.64 5.66 7.88
N ALA A 119 2.81 6.30 7.87
CA ALA A 119 3.53 6.62 6.64
C ALA A 119 4.20 5.38 6.00
N MET A 120 4.40 4.30 6.75
CA MET A 120 4.95 3.03 6.25
C MET A 120 3.86 2.08 5.74
N GLY A 121 4.25 1.19 4.81
CA GLY A 121 3.36 0.18 4.25
C GLY A 121 2.41 0.74 3.18
N ALA A 122 1.42 -0.07 2.78
CA ALA A 122 0.61 0.20 1.59
C ALA A 122 -0.17 1.54 1.66
N ALA A 123 -0.79 1.84 2.80
CA ALA A 123 -1.58 3.06 2.96
C ALA A 123 -0.71 4.34 2.91
N GLY A 124 0.45 4.31 3.57
CA GLY A 124 1.39 5.43 3.55
C GLY A 124 2.02 5.65 2.17
N LEU A 125 2.36 4.56 1.46
CA LEU A 125 2.83 4.63 0.07
C LEU A 125 1.75 5.19 -0.85
N GLN A 126 0.50 4.73 -0.72
CA GLN A 126 -0.62 5.28 -1.49
C GLN A 126 -0.75 6.78 -1.27
N ARG A 127 -0.76 7.24 -0.01
CA ARG A 127 -0.81 8.68 0.35
C ARG A 127 0.32 9.48 -0.27
N ALA A 128 1.55 8.97 -0.17
CA ALA A 128 2.71 9.64 -0.75
C ALA A 128 2.64 9.74 -2.27
N LEU A 129 2.10 8.72 -2.94
CA LEU A 129 1.93 8.69 -4.39
C LEU A 129 0.76 9.53 -4.90
N THR A 130 -0.31 9.67 -4.11
CA THR A 130 -1.48 10.49 -4.45
C THR A 130 -1.32 11.95 -4.05
N GLY A 131 -0.31 12.29 -3.25
CA GLY A 131 -0.10 13.64 -2.72
C GLY A 131 -1.03 13.97 -1.54
N GLU A 132 -1.72 12.98 -0.97
CA GLU A 132 -2.64 13.17 0.15
C GLU A 132 -1.90 13.14 1.50
N GLY A 133 -1.72 14.30 2.12
CA GLY A 133 -1.38 14.39 3.54
C GLY A 133 0.09 14.19 3.91
N LEU A 134 1.05 14.46 3.02
CA LEU A 134 2.45 14.73 3.40
C LEU A 134 2.78 16.21 3.11
N PRO A 135 3.57 16.89 3.97
CA PRO A 135 4.13 18.19 3.66
C PRO A 135 5.32 18.01 2.71
N TRP A 136 5.07 17.69 1.44
CA TRP A 136 6.10 17.70 0.40
C TRP A 136 5.79 18.81 -0.62
N HIS A 137 6.80 19.65 -0.90
CA HIS A 137 6.81 20.95 -1.61
C HIS A 137 6.86 20.80 -3.16
N PRO A 138 6.94 21.89 -3.97
CA PRO A 138 6.05 23.05 -4.16
C PRO A 138 5.15 22.91 -5.42
N ASP A 139 5.39 21.89 -6.25
CA ASP A 139 4.70 21.68 -7.53
C ASP A 139 3.91 20.38 -7.43
N GLY A 140 2.76 20.43 -6.76
CA GLY A 140 1.87 19.27 -6.61
C GLY A 140 1.57 18.62 -7.97
N PRO A 141 1.34 17.29 -8.01
CA PRO A 141 1.05 16.62 -9.27
C PRO A 141 -0.20 17.24 -9.91
N ALA A 142 -0.08 17.69 -11.16
CA ALA A 142 -1.25 17.98 -11.99
C ALA A 142 -2.16 16.75 -11.96
N ALA A 143 -3.43 16.95 -11.62
CA ALA A 143 -4.39 15.90 -11.34
C ALA A 143 -4.36 14.76 -12.38
N GLY A 144 -4.28 13.51 -11.91
CA GLY A 144 -4.72 12.34 -12.67
C GLY A 144 -3.67 11.34 -13.15
N ARG A 145 -2.38 11.44 -12.77
CA ARG A 145 -1.41 10.36 -13.03
C ARG A 145 -0.52 10.06 -11.80
N PRO A 146 -0.55 8.83 -11.25
CA PRO A 146 0.45 8.42 -10.27
C PRO A 146 1.83 8.45 -10.94
N ARG A 147 2.72 9.30 -10.42
CA ARG A 147 4.14 9.29 -10.77
C ARG A 147 4.80 8.08 -10.09
N PRO A 148 5.87 7.50 -10.66
CA PRO A 148 6.72 6.60 -9.88
C PRO A 148 7.16 7.32 -8.59
N ALA A 149 7.17 6.60 -7.48
CA ALA A 149 7.67 7.14 -6.21
C ALA A 149 9.10 7.66 -6.43
N PRO A 150 9.40 8.92 -6.05
CA PRO A 150 10.76 9.43 -6.15
C PRO A 150 11.68 8.61 -5.21
N PRO A 151 12.94 8.34 -5.58
CA PRO A 151 13.90 7.61 -4.73
C PRO A 151 13.97 8.17 -3.30
N GLU A 152 13.84 9.49 -3.18
CA GLU A 152 13.85 10.24 -1.93
C GLU A 152 12.74 9.79 -0.98
N LEU A 153 11.56 9.39 -1.50
CA LEU A 153 10.48 8.85 -0.66
C LEU A 153 10.90 7.55 0.01
N TYR A 154 11.56 6.65 -0.71
CA TYR A 154 12.03 5.39 -0.14
C TYR A 154 13.13 5.62 0.90
N GLU A 155 14.06 6.55 0.64
CA GLU A 155 15.09 6.93 1.61
C GLU A 155 14.47 7.53 2.88
N GLU A 156 13.44 8.37 2.75
CA GLU A 156 12.71 8.93 3.88
C GLU A 156 11.99 7.86 4.71
N LEU A 157 11.32 6.89 4.07
CA LEU A 157 10.64 5.81 4.78
C LEU A 157 11.62 4.87 5.49
N VAL A 158 12.76 4.54 4.86
CA VAL A 158 13.83 3.74 5.49
C VAL A 158 14.48 4.50 6.65
N ARG A 159 14.65 5.83 6.53
CA ARG A 159 15.12 6.66 7.66
C ARG A 159 14.11 6.66 8.80
N ALA A 160 12.81 6.80 8.49
CA ALA A 160 11.74 6.82 9.49
C ALA A 160 11.71 5.53 10.34
N GLU A 161 12.03 4.37 9.76
CA GLU A 161 12.15 3.09 10.49
C GLU A 161 13.22 3.18 11.60
N ARG A 162 14.37 3.79 11.29
CA ARG A 162 15.50 3.93 12.23
C ARG A 162 15.24 4.96 13.33
N GLU A 163 14.25 5.82 13.14
CA GLU A 163 13.86 6.87 14.08
C GLU A 163 12.75 6.45 15.05
N LEU A 164 12.26 5.20 14.97
CA LEU A 164 11.23 4.69 15.86
C LEU A 164 11.75 4.61 17.30
N LEU A 165 11.00 5.23 18.21
CA LEU A 165 11.39 5.51 19.58
C LEU A 165 11.11 4.30 20.49
N THR A 166 9.98 3.64 20.31
CA THR A 166 9.49 2.58 21.19
C THR A 166 9.72 1.18 20.61
N GLU A 167 9.84 0.19 21.51
CA GLU A 167 10.01 -1.20 21.11
C GLU A 167 8.75 -1.79 20.42
N PRO A 168 7.52 -1.53 20.90
CA PRO A 168 6.31 -1.93 20.17
C PRO A 168 6.26 -1.37 18.75
N ALA A 169 6.66 -0.11 18.56
CA ALA A 169 6.69 0.50 17.24
C ALA A 169 7.67 -0.20 16.29
N ARG A 170 8.89 -0.52 16.75
CA ARG A 170 9.86 -1.25 15.93
C ARG A 170 9.32 -2.62 15.47
N ARG A 171 8.62 -3.35 16.33
CA ARG A 171 7.98 -4.62 15.95
C ARG A 171 6.87 -4.40 14.90
N LEU A 172 6.00 -3.42 15.11
CA LEU A 172 4.92 -3.10 14.17
C LEU A 172 5.44 -2.62 12.82
N ALA A 173 6.57 -1.91 12.82
CA ALA A 173 7.20 -1.40 11.61
C ALA A 173 7.87 -2.51 10.80
N ALA A 174 8.48 -3.52 11.45
CA ALA A 174 9.09 -4.65 10.74
C ALA A 174 8.13 -5.29 9.74
N ASP A 175 6.88 -5.55 10.16
CA ASP A 175 5.84 -6.14 9.29
C ASP A 175 5.49 -5.24 8.08
N ARG A 176 5.59 -3.92 8.23
CA ARG A 176 5.22 -2.94 7.19
C ARG A 176 6.38 -2.56 6.29
N MET A 177 7.60 -2.57 6.81
CA MET A 177 8.82 -2.18 6.11
C MET A 177 9.27 -3.23 5.11
N ASP A 178 8.89 -4.49 5.29
CA ASP A 178 9.06 -5.55 4.29
C ASP A 178 8.58 -5.14 2.90
N LEU A 179 7.42 -4.49 2.79
CA LEU A 179 6.89 -3.99 1.52
C LEU A 179 7.74 -2.84 0.98
N VAL A 180 8.13 -1.90 1.84
CA VAL A 180 8.89 -0.71 1.47
C VAL A 180 10.29 -1.09 0.97
N HIS A 181 10.98 -1.99 1.69
CA HIS A 181 12.30 -2.49 1.32
C HIS A 181 12.29 -3.25 -0.01
N ARG A 182 11.25 -4.06 -0.26
CA ARG A 182 11.06 -4.75 -1.55
C ARG A 182 10.88 -3.77 -2.70
N LEU A 183 9.96 -2.82 -2.57
CA LEU A 183 9.72 -1.81 -3.62
C LEU A 183 10.96 -0.93 -3.87
N ALA A 184 11.71 -0.58 -2.83
CA ALA A 184 12.96 0.16 -2.97
C ALA A 184 14.07 -0.66 -3.65
N ALA A 185 14.10 -1.98 -3.47
CA ALA A 185 15.03 -2.88 -4.16
C ALA A 185 14.65 -3.05 -5.64
N ASP A 186 13.36 -3.20 -5.93
CA ASP A 186 12.85 -3.30 -7.31
C ASP A 186 13.15 -2.00 -8.07
N TYR A 187 12.87 -0.84 -7.46
CA TYR A 187 13.15 0.46 -8.06
C TYR A 187 14.64 0.65 -8.39
N ARG A 188 15.54 0.31 -7.45
CA ARG A 188 16.99 0.40 -7.69
C ARG A 188 17.43 -0.52 -8.82
N THR A 189 16.90 -1.74 -8.86
CA THR A 189 17.17 -2.71 -9.93
C THR A 189 16.72 -2.17 -11.30
N GLU A 190 15.54 -1.55 -11.38
CA GLU A 190 15.03 -0.97 -12.62
C GLU A 190 15.82 0.26 -13.06
N ALA A 191 16.25 1.11 -12.10
CA ALA A 191 17.09 2.27 -12.36
C ALA A 191 18.51 1.89 -12.83
N GLU A 192 19.14 0.88 -12.22
CA GLU A 192 20.46 0.36 -12.59
C GLU A 192 20.45 -0.31 -13.98
N LEU A 193 19.31 -0.89 -14.38
CA LEU A 193 19.11 -1.47 -15.71
C LEU A 193 18.79 -0.43 -16.80
N GLY A 194 18.76 0.86 -16.47
CA GLY A 194 18.42 1.95 -17.41
C GLY A 194 16.97 1.95 -17.86
N ARG A 195 16.09 1.17 -17.22
CA ARG A 195 14.67 1.02 -17.57
C ARG A 195 13.79 1.93 -16.73
N LEU A 196 14.18 3.20 -16.62
CA LEU A 196 13.27 4.19 -16.08
C LEU A 196 12.08 4.39 -17.05
N PRO A 197 10.88 4.69 -16.53
CA PRO A 197 9.68 4.75 -17.36
C PRO A 197 9.77 5.90 -18.37
N GLY A 198 9.94 5.55 -19.65
CA GLY A 198 10.11 6.52 -20.72
C GLY A 198 10.77 5.98 -22.00
N GLU A 199 11.40 4.80 -21.97
CA GLU A 199 11.83 4.16 -23.22
C GLU A 199 10.67 3.48 -23.94
N PRO A 200 10.58 3.62 -25.28
CA PRO A 200 9.47 3.10 -26.06
C PRO A 200 9.47 1.56 -26.10
N ASP A 201 8.25 1.06 -25.97
CA ASP A 201 7.76 -0.32 -26.05
C ASP A 201 8.50 -1.19 -27.10
N PRO A 202 8.89 -2.45 -26.78
CA PRO A 202 9.37 -3.40 -27.77
C PRO A 202 8.24 -3.85 -28.72
N GLY A 203 7.79 -2.95 -29.59
CA GLY A 203 6.85 -3.20 -30.68
C GLY A 203 5.43 -3.59 -30.24
N PRO A 204 4.46 -3.56 -31.17
CA PRO A 204 3.08 -3.91 -30.85
C PRO A 204 3.03 -5.35 -30.36
N ALA A 205 2.71 -5.53 -29.08
CA ALA A 205 2.34 -6.81 -28.53
C ALA A 205 1.17 -7.35 -29.38
N ALA A 206 1.39 -8.50 -29.99
CA ALA A 206 0.34 -9.20 -30.69
C ALA A 206 -0.85 -9.44 -29.73
N ALA A 207 -2.06 -9.22 -30.24
CA ALA A 207 -3.25 -9.02 -29.42
C ALA A 207 -3.61 -10.27 -28.59
N THR A 208 -3.24 -10.27 -27.31
CA THR A 208 -3.72 -11.29 -26.38
C THR A 208 -5.23 -11.18 -26.24
N ARG A 209 -5.93 -12.31 -26.42
CA ARG A 209 -7.37 -12.41 -26.22
C ARG A 209 -7.63 -13.18 -24.93
N VAL A 210 -8.22 -12.49 -23.97
CA VAL A 210 -8.72 -13.11 -22.74
C VAL A 210 -10.23 -13.15 -22.82
N ASP A 211 -10.79 -14.35 -22.72
CA ASP A 211 -12.22 -14.61 -22.68
C ASP A 211 -12.56 -15.20 -21.30
N TRP A 212 -13.44 -14.51 -20.58
CA TRP A 212 -13.94 -14.91 -19.26
C TRP A 212 -15.45 -15.00 -19.34
N ASP A 213 -16.00 -16.20 -19.16
CA ASP A 213 -17.43 -16.41 -19.04
C ASP A 213 -17.79 -16.62 -17.55
N PRO A 214 -18.34 -15.60 -16.87
CA PRO A 214 -18.69 -15.71 -15.45
C PRO A 214 -19.81 -16.72 -15.19
N LYS A 215 -20.61 -17.12 -16.21
CA LYS A 215 -21.70 -18.09 -16.04
C LYS A 215 -21.22 -19.53 -16.03
N SER A 216 -20.27 -19.86 -16.91
CA SER A 216 -19.65 -21.19 -16.93
C SER A 216 -18.42 -21.30 -16.04
N GLY A 217 -17.87 -20.17 -15.59
CA GLY A 217 -16.60 -20.13 -14.85
C GLY A 217 -15.40 -20.48 -15.73
N PHE A 218 -15.56 -20.48 -17.05
CA PHE A 218 -14.50 -20.81 -17.97
C PHE A 218 -13.66 -19.57 -18.29
N LEU A 219 -12.34 -19.70 -18.11
CA LEU A 219 -11.36 -18.70 -18.51
C LEU A 219 -10.46 -19.28 -19.58
N GLN A 220 -10.33 -18.57 -20.69
CA GLN A 220 -9.33 -18.85 -21.71
C GLN A 220 -8.53 -17.59 -22.04
N ALA A 221 -7.21 -17.67 -21.89
CA ALA A 221 -6.29 -16.66 -22.41
C ALA A 221 -5.51 -17.25 -23.59
N VAL A 222 -5.64 -16.64 -24.76
CA VAL A 222 -4.87 -16.98 -25.96
C VAL A 222 -3.88 -15.86 -26.21
N PHE A 223 -2.60 -16.21 -26.21
CA PHE A 223 -1.51 -15.27 -26.45
C PHE A 223 -1.16 -15.39 -27.94
N ASP A 224 -1.51 -14.36 -28.73
CA ASP A 224 -1.19 -14.34 -30.16
C ASP A 224 0.34 -14.24 -30.30
N ALA A 225 1.00 -15.38 -30.50
CA ALA A 225 2.41 -15.43 -30.85
C ALA A 225 2.53 -16.12 -32.22
N PRO A 226 3.46 -15.67 -33.10
CA PRO A 226 3.72 -16.37 -34.35
C PRO A 226 4.01 -17.85 -34.05
N ALA A 227 3.26 -18.73 -34.74
CA ALA A 227 3.25 -20.15 -34.46
C ALA A 227 4.54 -20.84 -34.95
N THR A 228 5.63 -20.65 -34.22
CA THR A 228 6.87 -21.39 -34.46
C THR A 228 7.10 -22.38 -33.33
N GLY A 229 7.18 -23.66 -33.67
CA GLY A 229 7.53 -24.75 -32.75
C GLY A 229 6.36 -25.57 -32.20
N PRO A 230 6.66 -26.72 -31.57
CA PRO A 230 5.67 -27.61 -30.99
C PRO A 230 5.02 -26.99 -29.74
N LEU A 231 3.72 -27.24 -29.56
CA LEU A 231 2.98 -26.84 -28.36
C LEU A 231 3.17 -27.91 -27.28
N VAL A 232 3.76 -27.53 -26.15
CA VAL A 232 3.82 -28.35 -24.94
C VAL A 232 2.62 -28.02 -24.07
N ARG A 233 1.88 -29.03 -23.59
CA ARG A 233 0.75 -28.85 -22.68
C ARG A 233 1.08 -29.41 -21.31
N ILE A 234 0.87 -28.60 -20.28
CA ILE A 234 1.00 -28.98 -18.87
C ILE A 234 -0.37 -28.84 -18.23
N GLY A 235 -0.92 -29.97 -17.80
CA GLY A 235 -2.14 -30.03 -17.00
C GLY A 235 -1.80 -30.26 -15.54
N TYR A 236 -2.37 -29.48 -14.63
CA TYR A 236 -2.26 -29.72 -13.19
C TYR A 236 -3.47 -29.16 -12.46
N ARG A 237 -3.72 -29.64 -11.24
CA ARG A 237 -4.74 -29.08 -10.36
C ARG A 237 -4.06 -28.14 -9.36
N GLY A 238 -4.53 -26.91 -9.26
CA GLY A 238 -3.89 -25.89 -8.41
C GLY A 238 -4.87 -24.81 -7.96
N GLU A 239 -4.41 -24.00 -7.01
CA GLU A 239 -5.11 -22.80 -6.58
C GLU A 239 -4.77 -21.64 -7.54
N VAL A 240 -5.77 -20.85 -7.87
CA VAL A 240 -5.68 -19.70 -8.76
C VAL A 240 -6.30 -18.48 -8.11
N TRP A 241 -5.64 -17.33 -8.20
CA TRP A 241 -6.24 -16.03 -7.89
C TRP A 241 -6.49 -15.25 -9.17
N LEU A 242 -7.70 -14.72 -9.30
CA LEU A 242 -8.11 -13.85 -10.39
C LEU A 242 -8.31 -12.44 -9.83
N THR A 243 -7.67 -11.45 -10.44
CA THR A 243 -7.80 -10.05 -10.04
C THR A 243 -8.62 -9.29 -11.07
N PHE A 244 -9.61 -8.52 -10.61
CA PHE A 244 -10.53 -7.77 -11.46
C PHE A 244 -10.54 -6.27 -11.13
N ASP A 245 -10.90 -5.44 -12.10
CA ASP A 245 -11.22 -4.03 -11.87
C ASP A 245 -12.68 -3.82 -11.41
N GLU A 246 -13.09 -2.56 -11.31
CA GLU A 246 -14.45 -2.18 -10.89
C GLU A 246 -15.54 -2.53 -11.92
N THR A 247 -15.16 -2.91 -13.14
CA THR A 247 -16.05 -3.29 -14.24
C THR A 247 -16.07 -4.80 -14.48
N ASP A 248 -15.55 -5.59 -13.54
CA ASP A 248 -15.36 -7.05 -13.64
C ASP A 248 -14.44 -7.47 -14.81
N ARG A 249 -13.59 -6.57 -15.30
CA ARG A 249 -12.57 -6.91 -16.29
C ARG A 249 -11.39 -7.58 -15.59
N LEU A 250 -10.97 -8.72 -16.12
CA LEU A 250 -9.81 -9.44 -15.60
C LEU A 250 -8.51 -8.65 -15.86
N LEU A 251 -7.78 -8.35 -14.78
CA LEU A 251 -6.49 -7.66 -14.78
C LEU A 251 -5.31 -8.63 -14.66
N GLY A 252 -5.47 -9.72 -13.90
CA GLY A 252 -4.38 -10.66 -13.65
C GLY A 252 -4.81 -12.03 -13.17
N ILE A 253 -3.92 -13.00 -13.33
CA ILE A 253 -4.10 -14.42 -12.98
C ILE A 253 -2.85 -14.89 -12.24
N ASP A 254 -2.99 -15.28 -10.98
CA ASP A 254 -1.93 -15.90 -10.19
C ASP A 254 -2.19 -17.41 -10.08
N LEU A 255 -1.20 -18.21 -10.43
CA LEU A 255 -1.20 -19.66 -10.40
C LEU A 255 -0.30 -20.13 -9.25
N HIS A 256 -0.90 -20.69 -8.21
CA HIS A 256 -0.17 -21.22 -7.07
C HIS A 256 0.19 -22.68 -7.29
N ASN A 257 1.32 -23.10 -6.71
CA ASN A 257 1.87 -24.45 -6.85
C ASN A 257 2.04 -24.87 -8.33
N ALA A 258 2.43 -23.91 -9.18
CA ALA A 258 2.85 -24.15 -10.55
C ALA A 258 3.92 -25.25 -10.59
N PRO A 259 3.75 -26.29 -11.44
CA PRO A 259 4.72 -27.35 -11.57
C PRO A 259 6.10 -26.78 -11.92
N PRO A 260 7.22 -27.35 -11.41
CA PRO A 260 8.56 -26.90 -11.77
C PRO A 260 8.80 -26.88 -13.29
N ALA A 261 8.18 -27.81 -14.01
CA ALA A 261 8.20 -27.86 -15.47
C ALA A 261 7.62 -26.58 -16.12
N LEU A 262 6.58 -25.98 -15.53
CA LEU A 262 5.99 -24.73 -16.02
C LEU A 262 6.97 -23.56 -15.81
N VAL A 263 7.57 -23.47 -14.62
CA VAL A 263 8.54 -22.42 -14.30
C VAL A 263 9.78 -22.50 -15.18
N ALA A 264 10.30 -23.72 -15.40
CA ALA A 264 11.47 -23.98 -16.23
C ALA A 264 11.31 -23.59 -17.71
N LEU A 265 10.06 -23.45 -18.18
CA LEU A 265 9.75 -23.05 -19.55
C LEU A 265 9.78 -21.53 -19.77
N LEU A 266 9.83 -20.74 -18.69
CA LEU A 266 9.96 -19.30 -18.80
C LEU A 266 11.40 -18.88 -19.08
N PRO A 267 11.63 -17.81 -19.86
CA PRO A 267 12.92 -17.15 -19.95
C PRO A 267 13.49 -16.82 -18.57
N PRO A 268 14.81 -16.93 -18.35
CA PRO A 268 15.43 -16.62 -17.05
C PRO A 268 15.09 -15.23 -16.49
N ALA A 269 14.91 -14.23 -17.37
CA ALA A 269 14.50 -12.88 -17.00
C ALA A 269 13.08 -12.80 -16.39
N GLN A 270 12.27 -13.85 -16.58
CA GLN A 270 10.91 -14.02 -16.06
C GLN A 270 10.85 -15.00 -14.88
N GLN A 271 11.97 -15.59 -14.43
CA GLN A 271 12.02 -16.66 -13.43
C GLN A 271 12.29 -16.20 -11.98
N HIS A 272 12.50 -14.91 -11.70
CA HIS A 272 12.83 -14.42 -10.36
C HIS A 272 12.40 -12.97 -10.13
N ARG A 273 11.11 -12.70 -9.93
CA ARG A 273 10.61 -11.38 -9.51
C ARG A 273 9.62 -11.53 -8.35
N TYR A 274 9.77 -10.73 -7.31
CA TYR A 274 8.89 -10.80 -6.15
C TYR A 274 7.53 -10.15 -6.42
N PHE A 275 6.56 -10.57 -5.63
CA PHE A 275 5.13 -10.34 -5.76
C PHE A 275 4.75 -8.84 -5.57
N TRP A 276 3.67 -8.44 -6.25
CA TRP A 276 2.84 -7.22 -6.12
C TRP A 276 2.96 -6.13 -7.21
N HIS A 277 2.00 -6.26 -8.14
CA HIS A 277 1.19 -5.26 -8.86
C HIS A 277 1.70 -4.52 -10.11
N SER A 278 1.16 -4.97 -11.26
CA SER A 278 0.07 -4.31 -12.01
C SER A 278 0.20 -2.83 -12.36
N THR A 279 1.41 -2.36 -12.58
CA THR A 279 1.63 -1.28 -13.54
C THR A 279 2.55 -1.79 -14.64
N ALA A 280 2.13 -2.86 -15.32
CA ALA A 280 2.61 -3.05 -16.69
C ALA A 280 2.17 -1.80 -17.46
N ARG A 281 3.06 -0.80 -17.53
CA ARG A 281 2.91 0.42 -18.34
C ARG A 281 3.10 0.12 -19.83
N GLY A 282 3.32 -1.14 -20.20
CA GLY A 282 3.32 -1.61 -21.58
C GLY A 282 1.98 -2.24 -21.92
N ASP A 283 1.55 -2.06 -23.16
CA ASP A 283 0.26 -2.51 -23.71
C ASP A 283 0.19 -4.05 -23.93
N GLY A 284 0.92 -4.83 -23.13
CA GLY A 284 1.17 -6.25 -23.36
C GLY A 284 0.93 -7.13 -22.15
N VAL A 285 0.43 -8.34 -22.41
CA VAL A 285 0.37 -9.39 -21.41
C VAL A 285 1.76 -9.93 -21.14
N ALA A 286 2.13 -9.96 -19.86
CA ALA A 286 3.42 -10.46 -19.43
C ALA A 286 3.23 -11.57 -18.39
N TRP A 287 4.20 -12.49 -18.37
CA TRP A 287 4.16 -13.71 -17.57
C TRP A 287 5.47 -13.86 -16.82
N TRP A 288 5.38 -14.37 -15.60
CA TRP A 288 6.52 -14.58 -14.73
C TRP A 288 6.26 -15.77 -13.82
N ALA A 289 7.33 -16.32 -13.25
CA ALA A 289 7.24 -17.30 -12.19
C ALA A 289 8.38 -17.14 -11.19
N ASP A 290 8.19 -17.73 -10.03
CA ASP A 290 9.18 -17.88 -8.98
C ASP A 290 9.36 -19.37 -8.69
N HIS A 291 10.57 -19.86 -8.97
CA HIS A 291 10.93 -21.25 -8.77
C HIS A 291 10.95 -21.65 -7.28
N ALA A 292 11.24 -20.73 -6.36
CA ALA A 292 11.34 -21.03 -4.95
C ALA A 292 9.97 -21.30 -4.32
N THR A 293 8.96 -20.56 -4.75
CA THR A 293 7.58 -20.65 -4.23
C THR A 293 6.66 -21.49 -5.12
N GLY A 294 7.07 -21.80 -6.35
CA GLY A 294 6.21 -22.45 -7.32
C GLY A 294 5.01 -21.58 -7.69
N HIS A 295 5.17 -20.26 -7.72
CA HIS A 295 4.12 -19.33 -8.15
C HIS A 295 4.37 -18.86 -9.57
N ALA A 296 3.33 -18.75 -10.38
CA ALA A 296 3.39 -18.11 -11.70
C ALA A 296 2.27 -17.07 -11.83
N TRP A 297 2.51 -15.91 -12.44
CA TRP A 297 1.50 -14.85 -12.53
C TRP A 297 1.49 -14.18 -13.90
N ILE A 298 0.28 -13.92 -14.40
CA ILE A 298 -0.02 -13.34 -15.70
C ILE A 298 -0.71 -11.99 -15.49
N THR A 299 -0.16 -10.93 -16.09
CA THR A 299 -0.87 -9.65 -16.20
C THR A 299 -1.69 -9.66 -17.49
N ALA A 300 -3.01 -9.71 -17.37
CA ALA A 300 -3.94 -9.77 -18.51
C ALA A 300 -4.26 -8.37 -19.08
N ALA A 301 -4.36 -7.36 -18.22
CA ALA A 301 -4.63 -5.99 -18.61
C ALA A 301 -4.10 -5.01 -17.54
N PRO A 302 -3.73 -3.78 -17.94
CA PRO A 302 -3.46 -2.71 -16.98
C PRO A 302 -4.77 -2.25 -16.33
N GLY A 303 -4.73 -1.93 -15.02
CA GLY A 303 -5.89 -1.43 -14.29
C GLY A 303 -5.66 -1.39 -12.78
N LEU A 304 -6.58 -0.75 -12.07
CA LEU A 304 -6.61 -0.76 -10.61
C LEU A 304 -7.43 -1.96 -10.13
N ALA A 305 -6.83 -2.77 -9.25
CA ALA A 305 -7.51 -3.90 -8.66
C ALA A 305 -8.66 -3.43 -7.76
N HIS A 306 -9.85 -3.97 -7.99
CA HIS A 306 -11.05 -3.73 -7.20
C HIS A 306 -11.37 -4.92 -6.30
N HIS A 307 -11.38 -6.13 -6.87
CA HIS A 307 -11.65 -7.35 -6.12
C HIS A 307 -10.86 -8.55 -6.64
N ARG A 308 -10.82 -9.62 -5.85
CA ARG A 308 -10.15 -10.89 -6.19
C ARG A 308 -11.08 -12.07 -5.97
N ALA A 309 -10.96 -13.07 -6.84
CA ALA A 309 -11.58 -14.38 -6.68
C ALA A 309 -10.50 -15.46 -6.54
N THR A 310 -10.75 -16.44 -5.67
CA THR A 310 -9.84 -17.58 -5.45
C THR A 310 -10.57 -18.87 -5.79
N ALA A 311 -9.90 -19.77 -6.51
CA ALA A 311 -10.47 -21.07 -6.86
C ALA A 311 -9.40 -22.15 -6.93
N VAL A 312 -9.80 -23.40 -6.64
CA VAL A 312 -9.00 -24.58 -6.91
C VAL A 312 -9.55 -25.24 -8.17
N THR A 313 -8.76 -25.29 -9.23
CA THR A 313 -9.22 -25.75 -10.55
C THR A 313 -8.17 -26.58 -11.28
N ASP A 314 -8.61 -27.29 -12.31
CA ASP A 314 -7.73 -27.91 -13.28
C ASP A 314 -7.25 -26.82 -14.26
N ILE A 315 -5.93 -26.70 -14.36
CA ILE A 315 -5.19 -25.69 -15.08
C ILE A 315 -4.49 -26.37 -16.26
N GLU A 316 -4.82 -25.98 -17.49
CA GLU A 316 -4.08 -26.38 -18.69
C GLU A 316 -3.29 -25.20 -19.22
N VAL A 317 -1.97 -25.38 -19.28
CA VAL A 317 -1.04 -24.38 -19.82
C VAL A 317 -0.36 -24.92 -21.07
N GLY A 318 -0.53 -24.23 -22.18
CA GLY A 318 0.15 -24.47 -23.44
C GLY A 318 1.31 -23.49 -23.63
N THR A 319 2.51 -24.00 -23.89
CA THR A 319 3.71 -23.19 -24.17
C THR A 319 4.35 -23.56 -25.50
N ARG A 320 5.04 -22.61 -26.14
CA ARG A 320 5.86 -22.82 -27.35
C ARG A 320 7.24 -22.23 -27.13
N THR A 321 8.28 -23.07 -27.25
CA THR A 321 9.73 -22.81 -27.34
C THR A 321 10.39 -21.87 -26.31
N ASP A 322 9.66 -20.94 -25.70
CA ASP A 322 10.09 -19.96 -24.71
C ASP A 322 8.93 -19.06 -24.22
N ARG A 323 7.67 -19.31 -24.62
CA ARG A 323 6.54 -18.39 -24.39
C ARG A 323 5.21 -19.08 -24.07
N PRO A 324 4.33 -18.43 -23.30
CA PRO A 324 2.93 -18.86 -23.17
C PRO A 324 2.24 -18.78 -24.53
N ALA A 325 1.44 -19.79 -24.85
CA ALA A 325 0.60 -19.82 -26.05
C ALA A 325 -0.89 -19.86 -25.69
N VAL A 326 -1.25 -20.65 -24.68
CA VAL A 326 -2.64 -20.80 -24.23
C VAL A 326 -2.68 -21.04 -22.72
N LEU A 327 -3.61 -20.42 -22.01
CA LEU A 327 -4.03 -20.82 -20.67
C LEU A 327 -5.52 -21.14 -20.70
N ARG A 328 -5.91 -22.25 -20.08
CA ARG A 328 -7.31 -22.62 -19.86
C ARG A 328 -7.52 -23.01 -18.40
N LEU A 329 -8.55 -22.44 -17.80
CA LEU A 329 -8.96 -22.71 -16.43
C LEU A 329 -10.47 -22.94 -16.40
N HIS A 330 -10.92 -23.85 -15.54
CA HIS A 330 -12.35 -24.05 -15.29
C HIS A 330 -12.67 -23.72 -13.82
N VAL A 331 -12.85 -22.43 -13.56
CA VAL A 331 -13.09 -21.92 -12.22
C VAL A 331 -14.52 -22.23 -11.81
N GLN A 332 -14.71 -23.30 -11.03
CA GLN A 332 -15.98 -23.51 -10.36
C GLN A 332 -16.09 -22.43 -9.29
N ALA A 333 -16.96 -21.45 -9.52
CA ALA A 333 -17.31 -20.47 -8.50
C ALA A 333 -17.81 -21.24 -7.26
N ASN A 334 -17.04 -21.18 -6.17
CA ASN A 334 -17.60 -21.52 -4.87
C ASN A 334 -18.57 -20.37 -4.54
N PRO A 335 -19.88 -20.65 -4.37
CA PRO A 335 -20.87 -19.64 -4.05
C PRO A 335 -20.59 -18.93 -2.72
#